data_AF-A0A497N8S4-F1
#
_entry.id   AF-A0A497N8S4-F1
#
_cell.length_a   1.000
_cell.length_b   1.000
_cell.length_c   1.000
_cell.angle_alpha   90.00
_cell.angle_beta   90.00
_cell.angle_gamma   90.00
#
_symmetry.space_group_name_H-M   'P 1'
#
loop_
_entity.id
_entity.type
_entity.pdbx_description
1 polymer ?
#
loop_
_entity_poly.entity_id
_entity_poly.type
_entity_poly.pdbx_seq_one_letter_code
_entity_poly.pdbx_strand_id
1 'polypeptide(L)'
;MNRLDSLFENIVTRFQRYLMSRGINEDIGRIEFSNEETPDESIRTIHFNYLLGDRSKIGALPFQLVAKKRTNEDVYTFKVVCNGTDETIKGTINFIRRTIMVWSSQHHSN
;
A
#
# COMPACT_ATOMS: atom_id res chain seq x y z
N MET A 1 -4.11 -19.90 -1.39
CA MET A 1 -3.80 -18.46 -1.52
C MET A 1 -4.90 -17.69 -0.83
N ASN A 2 -4.59 -16.96 0.25
CA ASN A 2 -5.62 -16.34 1.07
C ASN A 2 -6.13 -15.05 0.39
N ARG A 3 -7.41 -14.67 0.57
CA ARG A 3 -8.01 -13.49 -0.10
C ARG A 3 -7.23 -12.19 0.16
N LEU A 4 -6.59 -12.10 1.34
CA LEU A 4 -5.72 -10.98 1.69
C LEU A 4 -4.48 -10.91 0.80
N ASP A 5 -3.83 -12.05 0.53
CA ASP A 5 -2.65 -12.11 -0.33
C ASP A 5 -3.00 -11.55 -1.71
N SER A 6 -4.17 -11.94 -2.25
CA SER A 6 -4.67 -11.46 -3.53
C SER A 6 -5.01 -9.97 -3.55
N LEU A 7 -5.53 -9.40 -2.45
CA LEU A 7 -5.78 -7.95 -2.35
C LEU A 7 -4.46 -7.17 -2.26
N PHE A 8 -3.50 -7.65 -1.48
CA PHE A 8 -2.18 -7.04 -1.36
C PHE A 8 -1.45 -7.03 -2.71
N GLU A 9 -1.41 -8.17 -3.40
CA GLU A 9 -0.85 -8.28 -4.74
C GLU A 9 -1.55 -7.36 -5.75
N ASN A 10 -2.88 -7.22 -5.65
CA ASN A 10 -3.63 -6.31 -6.52
C ASN A 10 -3.23 -4.85 -6.29
N ILE A 11 -3.10 -4.44 -5.03
CA ILE A 11 -2.68 -3.08 -4.66
C ILE A 11 -1.26 -2.83 -5.17
N VAL A 12 -0.32 -3.74 -4.91
CA VAL A 12 1.06 -3.64 -5.39
C VAL A 12 1.11 -3.51 -6.90
N THR A 13 0.43 -4.41 -7.62
CA THR A 13 0.42 -4.44 -9.10
C THR A 13 -0.14 -3.16 -9.68
N ARG A 14 -1.29 -2.69 -9.18
CA ARG A 14 -1.91 -1.45 -9.66
C ARG A 14 -1.04 -0.24 -9.36
N PHE A 15 -0.41 -0.25 -8.19
CA PHE A 15 0.43 0.85 -7.78
C PHE A 15 1.72 0.91 -8.61
N GLN A 16 2.38 -0.22 -8.86
CA GLN A 16 3.51 -0.30 -9.81
C GLN A 16 3.14 0.25 -11.18
N ARG A 17 1.97 -0.11 -11.72
CA ARG A 17 1.47 0.45 -12.99
C ARG A 17 1.26 1.96 -12.93
N TYR A 18 0.73 2.47 -11.82
CA TYR A 18 0.57 3.91 -11.62
C TYR A 18 1.92 4.65 -11.65
N LEU A 19 2.97 4.07 -11.05
CA LEU A 19 4.31 4.65 -11.06
C LEU A 19 4.95 4.65 -12.43
N MET A 20 4.89 3.51 -13.13
CA MET A 20 5.37 3.39 -14.50
C MET A 20 4.68 4.40 -15.42
N SER A 21 3.37 4.62 -15.26
CA SER A 21 2.63 5.63 -16.03
C SER A 21 3.09 7.08 -15.78
N ARG A 22 3.80 7.31 -14.67
CA ARG A 22 4.38 8.60 -14.28
C ARG A 22 5.88 8.68 -14.54
N GLY A 23 6.46 7.69 -15.22
CA GLY A 23 7.90 7.64 -15.49
C GLY A 23 8.77 7.32 -14.27
N ILE A 24 8.17 6.79 -13.19
CA ILE A 24 8.89 6.35 -11.99
C ILE A 24 9.17 4.85 -12.13
N ASN A 25 10.43 4.49 -12.31
CA ASN A 25 10.89 3.10 -12.44
C ASN A 25 11.38 2.53 -11.09
N GLU A 26 11.79 1.26 -11.06
CA GLU A 26 12.22 0.56 -9.83
C GLU A 26 13.50 1.11 -9.22
N ASP A 27 14.35 1.78 -10.01
CA ASP A 27 15.55 2.47 -9.51
C ASP A 27 15.22 3.76 -8.75
N ILE A 28 14.07 4.36 -9.06
CA ILE A 28 13.54 5.59 -8.44
C ILE A 28 12.49 5.24 -7.38
N GLY A 29 11.91 4.04 -7.39
CA GLY A 29 10.82 3.66 -6.49
C GLY A 29 10.85 2.19 -6.12
N ARG A 30 11.07 1.87 -4.85
CA ARG A 30 11.10 0.50 -4.32
C ARG A 30 9.87 0.18 -3.49
N ILE A 31 9.36 -1.04 -3.65
CA ILE A 31 8.30 -1.60 -2.80
C ILE A 31 8.95 -2.63 -1.87
N GLU A 32 8.79 -2.44 -0.57
CA GLU A 32 9.30 -3.35 0.46
C GLU A 32 8.16 -3.90 1.29
N PHE A 33 8.34 -5.11 1.81
CA PHE A 33 7.33 -5.81 2.58
C PHE A 33 7.89 -6.14 3.96
N SER A 34 7.09 -5.93 5.00
CA SER A 34 7.37 -6.42 6.33
C SER A 34 6.14 -7.08 6.92
N ASN A 35 6.33 -8.25 7.50
CA ASN A 35 5.29 -8.97 8.22
C ASN A 35 5.70 -9.10 9.67
N GLU A 36 4.75 -8.85 10.57
CA GLU A 36 4.91 -9.02 12.01
C GLU A 36 3.76 -9.91 12.49
N GLU A 37 4.11 -11.01 13.13
CA GLU A 37 3.15 -11.92 13.74
C GLU A 37 3.40 -11.98 15.24
N THR A 38 2.36 -11.66 15.99
CA THR A 38 2.32 -11.81 17.45
C THR A 38 1.19 -12.79 17.80
N PRO A 39 1.10 -13.28 19.05
CA PRO A 39 0.01 -14.18 19.46
C PRO A 39 -1.39 -13.61 19.23
N ASP A 40 -1.54 -12.28 19.24
CA ASP A 40 -2.83 -11.59 19.20
C ASP A 40 -3.14 -10.91 17.86
N GLU A 41 -2.16 -10.80 16.98
CA GLU A 41 -2.29 -10.06 15.72
C GLU A 41 -1.29 -10.48 14.64
N SER A 42 -1.78 -10.44 13.40
CA SER A 42 -0.96 -10.47 12.20
C SER A 42 -1.00 -9.09 11.54
N ILE A 43 0.17 -8.48 11.41
CA ILE A 43 0.38 -7.19 10.75
C ILE A 43 1.18 -7.45 9.48
N ARG A 44 0.68 -6.93 8.36
CA ARG A 44 1.42 -6.85 7.11
C ARG A 44 1.51 -5.42 6.65
N THR A 45 2.73 -5.00 6.32
CA THR A 45 3.00 -3.63 5.89
C THR A 45 3.69 -3.64 4.55
N ILE A 46 3.14 -2.89 3.60
CA ILE A 46 3.82 -2.54 2.35
C ILE A 46 4.39 -1.14 2.49
N HIS A 47 5.69 -1.00 2.29
CA HIS A 47 6.41 0.26 2.24
C HIS A 47 6.62 0.65 0.79
N PHE A 48 6.18 1.83 0.41
CA PHE A 48 6.39 2.38 -0.92
C PHE A 48 7.42 3.52 -0.82
N ASN A 49 8.66 3.23 -1.19
CA ASN A 49 9.80 4.13 -1.07
C ASN A 49 10.12 4.76 -2.43
N TYR A 50 10.40 6.07 -2.47
CA TYR A 50 10.88 6.75 -3.69
C TYR A 50 12.18 7.50 -3.44
N LEU A 51 13.15 7.29 -4.34
CA LEU A 51 14.43 7.96 -4.45
C LEU A 51 14.34 9.04 -5.54
N LEU A 52 13.74 10.19 -5.23
CA LEU A 52 13.89 11.36 -6.10
C LEU A 52 15.29 11.97 -5.86
N GLY A 53 16.20 11.90 -6.84
CA GLY A 53 17.53 12.53 -6.78
C GLY A 53 17.43 14.07 -6.65
N ASP A 54 18.31 14.83 -6.02
CA ASP A 54 19.70 14.62 -5.59
C ASP A 54 19.94 15.26 -4.17
N ARG A 55 20.59 14.51 -3.28
CA ARG A 55 21.57 14.93 -2.25
C ARG A 55 21.28 15.86 -1.05
N SER A 56 20.07 16.24 -0.66
CA SER A 56 19.93 16.84 0.70
C SER A 56 18.60 16.65 1.43
N LYS A 57 17.60 16.04 0.78
CA LYS A 57 16.34 15.65 1.42
C LYS A 57 15.91 14.27 0.93
N ILE A 58 16.36 13.23 1.62
CA ILE A 58 15.63 11.97 1.68
C ILE A 58 14.23 12.32 2.24
N GLY A 59 13.20 12.50 1.41
CA GLY A 59 11.99 13.16 1.91
C GLY A 59 10.77 13.37 1.00
N ALA A 60 10.60 12.65 -0.11
CA ALA A 60 9.34 12.74 -0.88
C ALA A 60 9.05 11.43 -1.63
N LEU A 61 8.09 10.58 -1.29
CA LEU A 61 7.07 10.54 -0.24
C LEU A 61 6.87 9.06 0.16
N PRO A 62 7.34 8.58 1.32
CA PRO A 62 7.07 7.22 1.75
C PRO A 62 5.68 7.16 2.35
N PHE A 63 4.77 6.41 1.74
CA PHE A 63 3.57 5.96 2.44
C PHE A 63 3.65 4.47 2.74
N GLN A 64 3.03 4.10 3.85
CA GLN A 64 2.91 2.73 4.30
C GLN A 64 1.45 2.32 4.20
N LEU A 65 1.20 1.17 3.60
CA LEU A 65 -0.09 0.50 3.71
C LEU A 65 0.04 -0.62 4.73
N VAL A 66 -0.60 -0.45 5.88
CA VAL A 66 -0.63 -1.42 6.97
C VAL A 66 -1.97 -2.13 6.94
N ALA A 67 -2.00 -3.45 6.80
CA ALA A 67 -3.17 -4.24 7.14
C ALA A 67 -2.93 -4.98 8.46
N LYS A 68 -3.91 -4.87 9.35
CA LYS A 68 -3.90 -5.51 10.65
C LYS A 68 -5.11 -6.42 10.75
N LYS A 69 -4.90 -7.65 11.21
CA LYS A 69 -5.96 -8.56 11.64
C LYS A 69 -5.66 -9.04 13.05
N ARG A 70 -6.60 -8.80 13.96
CA ARG A 70 -6.57 -9.36 15.31
C ARG A 70 -7.17 -10.76 15.33
N THR A 71 -6.80 -11.56 16.31
CA THR A 71 -7.26 -12.95 16.46
C THR A 71 -8.80 -13.08 16.50
N ASN A 72 -9.50 -12.06 17.00
CA ASN A 72 -10.97 -12.05 17.14
C ASN A 72 -11.68 -11.20 16.07
N GLU A 73 -11.00 -10.78 15.00
CA GLU A 73 -11.59 -10.00 13.91
C GLU A 73 -11.64 -10.83 12.63
N ASP A 74 -12.83 -10.94 12.02
CA ASP A 74 -13.00 -11.58 10.71
C ASP A 74 -12.52 -10.69 9.54
N VAL A 75 -12.29 -9.41 9.83
CA VAL A 75 -11.94 -8.38 8.84
C VAL A 75 -10.54 -7.83 9.07
N TYR A 76 -9.90 -7.39 7.99
CA TYR A 76 -8.64 -6.66 8.06
C TYR A 76 -8.90 -5.17 8.16
N THR A 77 -8.23 -4.50 9.09
CA THR A 77 -8.19 -3.04 9.15
C THR A 77 -7.03 -2.54 8.30
N PHE A 78 -7.31 -1.65 7.34
CA PHE A 78 -6.29 -1.01 6.50
C PHE A 78 -6.01 0.41 6.99
N LYS A 79 -4.73 0.72 7.21
CA LYS A 79 -4.24 2.05 7.56
C LYS A 79 -3.24 2.51 6.52
N VAL A 80 -3.45 3.71 5.99
CA VAL A 80 -2.50 4.40 5.11
C VAL A 80 -1.76 5.43 5.95
N VAL A 81 -0.45 5.29 6.08
CA VAL A 81 0.42 6.26 6.76
C VAL A 81 1.17 7.03 5.67
N CYS A 82 0.88 8.31 5.48
CA CYS A 82 1.56 9.12 4.48
C CYS A 82 2.44 10.18 5.15
N ASN A 83 3.67 10.36 4.66
CA ASN A 83 4.51 11.50 4.99
C ASN A 83 4.55 12.42 3.77
N GLY A 84 3.94 13.63 3.82
CA GLY A 84 3.83 14.50 2.64
C GLY A 84 2.99 15.77 2.79
N THR A 85 2.79 16.48 1.67
CA THR A 85 1.85 17.61 1.55
C THR A 85 0.43 17.14 1.24
N ASP A 86 -0.57 17.94 1.63
CA ASP A 86 -1.99 17.61 1.57
C ASP A 86 -2.50 17.04 0.22
N GLU A 87 -2.10 17.63 -0.91
CA GLU A 87 -2.62 17.22 -2.22
C GLU A 87 -2.13 15.83 -2.63
N THR A 88 -0.85 15.52 -2.37
CA THR A 88 -0.28 14.22 -2.74
C THR A 88 -0.77 13.12 -1.79
N ILE A 89 -0.98 13.46 -0.52
CA ILE A 89 -1.63 12.57 0.46
C ILE A 89 -3.05 12.23 0.00
N LYS A 90 -3.85 13.23 -0.40
CA LYS A 90 -5.22 13.03 -0.91
C LYS A 90 -5.24 12.14 -2.15
N GLY A 91 -4.32 12.36 -3.10
CA GLY A 91 -4.19 11.51 -4.30
C GLY A 91 -3.91 10.05 -3.97
N THR A 92 -2.98 9.81 -3.04
CA THR A 92 -2.58 8.46 -2.60
C THR A 92 -3.71 7.74 -1.89
N ILE A 93 -4.37 8.40 -0.93
CA ILE A 93 -5.52 7.83 -0.21
C ILE A 93 -6.66 7.49 -1.17
N ASN A 94 -6.95 8.38 -2.14
CA ASN A 94 -7.98 8.14 -3.14
C ASN A 94 -7.65 6.95 -4.04
N PHE A 95 -6.38 6.79 -4.45
CA PHE A 95 -5.93 5.65 -5.23
C PHE A 95 -6.12 4.32 -4.47
N ILE A 96 -5.69 4.26 -3.21
CA ILE A 96 -5.80 3.05 -2.38
C ILE A 96 -7.27 2.71 -2.14
N ARG A 97 -8.09 3.70 -1.75
CA ARG A 97 -9.54 3.51 -1.57
C ARG A 97 -10.21 2.99 -2.83
N ARG A 98 -9.95 3.59 -4.00
CA ARG A 98 -10.50 3.13 -5.27
C ARG A 98 -10.07 1.70 -5.60
N THR A 99 -8.81 1.37 -5.35
CA THR A 99 -8.29 0.02 -5.60
C THR A 99 -9.00 -1.02 -4.72
N ILE A 100 -9.14 -0.76 -3.42
CA ILE A 100 -9.86 -1.64 -2.50
C ILE A 100 -11.33 -1.77 -2.92
N MET A 101 -12.02 -0.66 -3.24
CA MET A 101 -13.42 -0.71 -3.68
C MET A 101 -13.61 -1.54 -4.96
N VAL A 102 -12.74 -1.36 -5.96
CA VAL A 102 -12.81 -2.12 -7.21
C VAL A 102 -12.52 -3.60 -6.98
N TRP A 103 -11.54 -3.93 -6.15
CA TRP A 103 -11.25 -5.32 -5.82
C TRP A 103 -12.43 -5.97 -5.07
N SER A 104 -13.00 -5.26 -4.10
CA SER A 104 -14.15 -5.73 -3.32
C SER A 104 -15.38 -5.94 -4.19
N SER A 105 -15.69 -5.05 -5.14
CA SER A 105 -16.84 -5.24 -6.04
C SER A 105 -16.68 -6.43 -6.98
N GLN A 106 -15.44 -6.77 -7.37
CA GLN A 106 -15.12 -7.93 -8.19
C GLN A 106 -15.18 -9.26 -7.42
N HIS A 107 -15.13 -9.22 -6.08
CA HIS A 107 -15.06 -10.42 -5.22
C HIS A 107 -16.25 -10.57 -4.25
N HIS A 108 -17.25 -9.69 -4.34
CA HIS A 108 -18.55 -9.78 -3.64
C HIS A 108 -19.68 -10.38 -4.52
N SER A 109 -19.38 -10.86 -5.73
CA SER A 109 -20.35 -11.53 -6.61
C SER A 109 -20.32 -13.06 -6.51
N ASN A 110 -20.11 -13.60 -5.31
CA ASN A 110 -20.31 -15.02 -4.98
C ASN A 110 -21.11 -15.14 -3.68
#